data_AF-A0A661MFD6-F1
#
_entry.id   AF-A0A661MFD6-F1
#
_cell.length_a   1.000
_cell.length_b   1.000
_cell.length_c   1.000
_cell.angle_alpha   90.00
_cell.angle_beta   90.00
_cell.angle_gamma   90.00
#
_symmetry.space_group_name_H-M   'P 1'
#
loop_
_entity.id
_entity.type
_entity.pdbx_description
1 polymer ?
#
loop_
_entity_poly.entity_id
_entity_poly.type
_entity_poly.pdbx_seq_one_letter_code
_entity_poly.pdbx_strand_id
1 'polypeptide(L)' 'LSTLGELARRTRLLGTSLTNAHATLSFMALEVIPHLKLTDRGLFDVGAFRFVGEPW' A
#
# COMPACT_ATOMS: atom_id res chain seq x y z
N LEU A 1 14.10 7.84 14.66
CA LEU A 1 14.93 7.05 13.73
C LEU A 1 14.91 5.54 14.02
N SER A 2 14.87 5.09 15.29
CA SER A 2 14.82 3.66 15.66
C SER A 2 13.57 2.91 15.16
N THR A 3 12.39 3.54 15.19
CA THR A 3 11.11 2.90 14.82
C THR A 3 11.03 2.49 13.35
N LEU A 4 11.53 3.31 12.42
CA LEU A 4 11.52 2.98 10.98
C LEU A 4 12.45 1.81 10.65
N GLY A 5 13.59 1.72 11.34
CA GLY A 5 14.51 0.58 11.21
C GLY A 5 13.88 -0.72 11.67
N GLU A 6 13.14 -0.70 12.79
CA GLU A 6 12.41 -1.87 13.28
C GLU A 6 11.29 -2.29 12.33
N LEU A 7 10.54 -1.33 11.77
CA LEU A 7 9.49 -1.61 10.80
C LEU A 7 10.07 -2.27 9.53
N ALA A 8 11.17 -1.75 9.00
CA ALA A 8 11.86 -2.35 7.84
C ALA A 8 12.34 -3.78 8.11
N ARG A 9 12.86 -4.05 9.32
CA ARG A 9 13.27 -5.40 9.72
C ARG A 9 12.07 -6.36 9.75
N ARG A 10 10.95 -5.94 10.34
CA ARG A 10 9.74 -6.76 10.42
C ARG A 10 9.14 -7.04 9.05
N THR A 11 9.09 -6.06 8.15
CA THR A 11 8.56 -6.28 6.80
C THR A 11 9.36 -7.32 6.01
N ARG A 12 10.69 -7.41 6.22
CA ARG A 12 11.53 -8.45 5.60
C ARG A 12 11.16 -9.87 6.09
N LEU A 13 10.78 -10.00 7.35
CA LEU A 13 10.33 -11.29 7.92
C LEU A 13 9.02 -11.77 7.30
N LEU A 14 8.22 -10.87 6.70
CA LEU A 14 7.01 -11.21 5.97
C LEU A 14 7.28 -11.72 4.54
N GLY A 15 8.55 -11.83 4.13
CA GLY A 15 8.94 -12.37 2.82
C GLY A 15 8.90 -11.35 1.68
N THR A 16 8.79 -10.05 1.96
CA THR A 16 8.85 -9.02 0.91
C THR A 16 10.26 -8.88 0.34
N SER A 17 10.35 -8.75 -0.98
CA SER A 17 11.59 -8.40 -1.70
C SER A 17 11.83 -6.88 -1.78
N LEU A 18 10.89 -6.06 -1.32
CA LEU A 18 10.98 -4.60 -1.37
C LEU A 18 11.98 -4.07 -0.33
N THR A 19 12.95 -3.27 -0.77
CA THR A 19 13.98 -2.66 0.08
C THR A 19 13.40 -1.88 1.25
N ASN A 20 12.30 -1.16 1.01
CA ASN A 20 11.56 -0.42 2.02
C ASN A 20 10.04 -0.53 1.78
N ALA A 21 9.48 -1.70 2.09
CA ALA A 21 8.07 -1.99 1.88
C ALA A 21 7.12 -0.97 2.51
N HIS A 22 7.41 -0.50 3.74
CA HIS A 22 6.55 0.48 4.40
C HIS A 22 6.50 1.81 3.64
N ALA A 23 7.66 2.33 3.20
CA ALA A 23 7.70 3.55 2.40
C ALA A 23 6.97 3.37 1.07
N THR A 24 7.19 2.24 0.36
CA THR A 24 6.48 1.94 -0.89
C THR A 24 4.97 1.93 -0.72
N LEU A 25 4.45 1.29 0.33
CA LEU A 25 3.02 1.26 0.61
C LEU A 25 2.45 2.65 0.91
N SER A 26 3.21 3.52 1.60
CA SER A 26 2.78 4.91 1.86
C SER A 26 2.54 5.72 0.58
N PHE A 27 3.25 5.41 -0.52
CA PHE A 27 3.02 6.05 -1.81
C PHE A 27 1.75 5.56 -2.52
N MET A 28 1.31 4.32 -2.28
CA MET A 28 0.08 3.78 -2.89
C MET A 28 -1.20 4.46 -2.37
N ALA A 29 -1.12 5.08 -1.20
CA ALA A 29 -2.22 5.85 -0.60
C ALA A 29 -2.28 7.30 -1.09
N LEU A 30 -1.32 7.76 -1.90
CA LEU A 30 -1.31 9.15 -2.38
C LEU A 30 -2.32 9.36 -3.51
N GLU A 31 -3.00 10.50 -3.46
CA GLU A 31 -4.13 10.81 -4.35
C GLU A 31 -3.75 11.12 -5.80
N VAL A 32 -2.46 11.13 -6.16
CA VAL A 32 -1.94 11.53 -7.48
C VAL A 32 -2.28 10.46 -8.54
N ILE A 33 -3.56 10.47 -8.94
CA ILE A 33 -4.27 9.62 -9.91
C ILE A 33 -3.57 8.30 -10.25
N PRO A 34 -3.40 7.36 -9.30
CA PRO A 34 -3.14 5.99 -9.68
C PRO A 34 -4.45 5.40 -10.21
N HIS A 35 -4.38 4.60 -11.29
CA HIS A 35 -5.54 3.89 -11.84
C HIS A 35 -6.19 2.96 -10.79
N LEU A 36 -5.40 2.47 -9.83
CA LEU A 36 -5.84 1.71 -8.67
C LEU A 36 -5.45 2.43 -7.37
N LYS A 37 -6.43 2.69 -6.51
CA LYS A 37 -6.27 3.35 -5.21
C LYS A 37 -6.56 2.37 -4.08
N LEU A 38 -5.63 2.24 -3.13
CA LEU A 38 -5.91 1.54 -1.88
C LEU A 38 -6.56 2.52 -0.90
N THR A 39 -7.80 2.27 -0.49
CA THR A 39 -8.54 3.13 0.45
C THR A 39 -8.65 2.46 1.82
N ASP A 40 -9.53 2.96 2.69
CA ASP A 40 -9.96 2.38 3.95
C ASP A 40 -11.13 1.38 3.80
N ARG A 41 -11.73 1.29 2.60
CA ARG A 41 -12.87 0.43 2.28
C ARG A 41 -12.58 -0.64 1.24
N GLY A 42 -11.51 -0.49 0.46
CA GLY A 42 -11.29 -1.37 -0.69
C GLY A 42 -10.10 -0.97 -1.54
N LEU A 43 -9.76 -1.83 -2.49
CA LEU A 43 -9.01 -1.42 -3.67
C LEU A 43 -10.01 -0.83 -4.67
N PHE A 44 -9.88 0.46 -4.98
CA PHE A 44 -10.79 1.19 -5.87
C PHE A 44 -10.13 1.45 -7.22
N ASP A 45 -10.79 1.04 -8.31
CA ASP A 45 -10.37 1.34 -9.68
C ASP A 45 -10.97 2.68 -10.11
N VAL A 46 -10.11 3.67 -10.32
CA VAL A 46 -10.51 5.03 -10.71
C VAL A 46 -10.99 5.08 -12.16
N GLY A 47 -10.44 4.23 -13.03
CA GLY A 47 -10.83 4.16 -14.45
C GLY A 47 -12.19 3.49 -14.65
N ALA A 48 -12.48 2.43 -13.90
CA ALA A 48 -13.76 1.73 -13.94
C ALA A 48 -14.81 2.28 -12.95
N PHE A 49 -14.41 3.23 -12.08
CA PHE A 49 -15.23 3.86 -11.04
C PHE A 49 -15.97 2.85 -10.14
N ARG A 50 -15.26 1.80 -9.71
CA ARG A 50 -15.82 0.73 -8.87
C ARG A 50 -14.73 0.08 -8.00
N PHE A 51 -15.15 -0.61 -6.95
CA PHE A 51 -14.24 -1.48 -6.20
C PHE A 51 -13.82 -2.70 -7.02
N VAL A 52 -12.57 -3.12 -6.82
CA VAL A 52 -12.05 -4.40 -7.30
C VAL A 52 -12.52 -5.48 -6.34
N GLY A 53 -13.57 -6.21 -6.72
CA GLY A 53 -14.22 -7.19 -5.84
C GLY A 53 -15.11 -6.53 -4.79
N GLU A 54 -15.33 -7.22 -3.68
CA GLU A 54 -16.09 -6.70 -2.54
C GLU A 54 -15.20 -5.82 -1.65
N PRO A 55 -15.71 -4.67 -1.15
CA PRO A 55 -15.10 -3.92 -0.05
C PRO A 55 -14.83 -4.83 1.16
N TRP A 56 -13.74 -4.58 1.89
CA TRP A 56 -13.39 -5.37 3.08
C TRP A 56 -14.18 -4.95 4.32
#